data_AF-A0A7W0V158-F1
#
_entry.id   AF-A0A7W0V158-F1
#
_cell.length_a   1.000
_cell.length_b   1.000
_cell.length_c   1.000
_cell.angle_alpha   90.00
_cell.angle_beta   90.00
_cell.angle_gamma   90.00
#
_symmetry.space_group_name_H-M   'P 1'
#
loop_
_entity.id
_entity.type
_entity.pdbx_description
1 polymer ?
#
loop_
_entity_poly.entity_id
_entity_poly.type
_entity_poly.pdbx_seq_one_letter_code
_entity_poly.pdbx_strand_id
1 'polypeptide(L)'
;MKNVALTICSLALFLFCAMPVALAQGASRGPDPTTVRDPELEKESKHNLEVARHYFKLKKAYRAAIGRCEEIIAGNPNFARIDEVLYIAGASSLYLSQNRGKQAPTLAADKLRDDAREYWSRLVNEFPNSDFRERAENELRSLGGLKPKDQKAEGAKQ
;
A
#
# COMPACT_ATOMS: atom_id res chain seq x y z
N MET A 1 -25.57 -38.27 -65.64
CA MET A 1 -26.40 -39.10 -64.73
C MET A 1 -25.64 -39.15 -63.40
N LYS A 2 -25.97 -38.30 -62.41
CA LYS A 2 -26.70 -38.62 -61.15
C LYS A 2 -26.14 -39.90 -60.48
N ASN A 3 -25.54 -39.90 -59.29
CA ASN A 3 -26.08 -39.64 -57.92
C ASN A 3 -24.87 -39.38 -56.97
N VAL A 4 -24.76 -38.35 -56.10
CA VAL A 4 -25.42 -38.02 -54.81
C VAL A 4 -25.41 -39.12 -53.73
N ALA A 5 -24.62 -38.89 -52.66
CA ALA A 5 -24.83 -39.17 -51.22
C ALA A 5 -23.55 -38.69 -50.48
N LEU A 6 -23.46 -37.66 -49.63
CA LEU A 6 -24.20 -37.14 -48.47
C LEU A 6 -24.11 -37.99 -47.19
N THR A 7 -23.21 -37.60 -46.28
CA THR A 7 -23.24 -37.82 -44.81
C THR A 7 -22.07 -37.01 -44.20
N ILE A 8 -22.26 -35.80 -43.65
CA ILE A 8 -22.67 -35.40 -42.28
C ILE A 8 -21.65 -35.82 -41.18
N CYS A 9 -21.39 -34.88 -40.25
CA CYS A 9 -20.44 -34.88 -39.10
C CYS A 9 -19.09 -34.23 -39.46
N SER A 10 -18.64 -33.12 -38.89
CA SER A 10 -18.84 -32.67 -37.50
C SER A 10 -18.77 -31.14 -37.43
N LEU A 11 -19.93 -30.53 -37.17
CA LEU A 11 -20.02 -29.16 -36.67
C LEU A 11 -19.66 -29.21 -35.18
N ALA A 12 -18.37 -29.12 -34.86
CA ALA A 12 -17.91 -29.03 -33.49
C ALA A 12 -16.57 -28.32 -33.47
N LEU A 13 -16.56 -27.00 -33.62
CA LEU A 13 -15.38 -26.23 -33.20
C LEU A 13 -15.75 -24.76 -32.95
N PHE A 14 -15.43 -24.34 -31.74
CA PHE A 14 -15.32 -22.96 -31.26
C PHE A 14 -16.60 -22.21 -30.87
N LEU A 15 -17.27 -22.74 -29.84
CA LEU A 15 -17.84 -21.89 -28.79
C LEU A 15 -16.88 -21.84 -27.60
N PHE A 16 -15.72 -21.23 -27.77
CA PHE A 16 -14.91 -20.79 -26.62
C PHE A 16 -15.49 -19.48 -26.13
N CYS A 17 -16.58 -19.58 -25.37
CA CYS A 17 -17.10 -18.47 -24.59
C CYS A 17 -15.99 -18.09 -23.58
N ALA A 18 -15.23 -17.06 -23.91
CA ALA A 18 -14.29 -16.45 -23.00
C ALA A 18 -15.09 -15.91 -21.81
N MET A 19 -15.14 -16.67 -20.72
CA MET A 19 -15.67 -16.15 -19.47
C MET A 19 -14.72 -15.04 -19.01
N PRO A 20 -15.18 -13.80 -18.83
CA PRO A 20 -14.42 -12.86 -18.05
C PRO A 20 -14.39 -13.43 -16.63
N VAL A 21 -13.22 -13.90 -16.21
CA VAL A 21 -12.94 -14.14 -14.79
C VAL A 21 -13.09 -12.78 -14.12
N ALA A 22 -14.25 -12.55 -13.51
CA ALA A 22 -14.46 -11.43 -12.61
C ALA A 22 -13.55 -11.68 -11.40
N LEU A 23 -12.32 -11.18 -11.49
CA LEU A 23 -11.44 -11.09 -10.34
C LEU A 23 -12.18 -10.26 -9.29
N ALA A 24 -12.46 -10.91 -8.16
CA ALA A 24 -13.07 -10.31 -6.99
C ALA A 24 -12.50 -8.91 -6.76
N GLN A 25 -13.36 -7.89 -6.82
CA GLN A 25 -13.02 -6.58 -6.30
C GLN A 25 -12.90 -6.75 -4.78
N GLY A 26 -11.73 -7.17 -4.31
CA GLY A 26 -11.41 -7.33 -2.89
C GLY A 26 -11.35 -5.96 -2.22
N ALA A 27 -12.51 -5.35 -2.00
CA ALA A 27 -12.63 -4.15 -1.21
C ALA A 27 -12.57 -4.54 0.28
N SER A 28 -11.34 -4.65 0.78
CA SER A 28 -11.01 -4.20 2.12
C SER A 28 -9.48 -4.09 2.24
N ARG A 29 -8.96 -2.90 1.95
CA ARG A 29 -7.69 -2.48 2.53
C ARG A 29 -7.95 -1.21 3.33
N GLY A 30 -7.18 -1.00 4.39
CA GLY A 30 -7.54 -0.16 5.56
C GLY A 30 -7.64 -1.04 6.82
N PRO A 31 -7.47 -0.47 8.04
CA PRO A 31 -7.41 -1.27 9.28
C PRO A 31 -8.69 -2.05 9.56
N ASP A 32 -9.82 -1.50 9.12
CA ASP A 32 -11.16 -2.05 9.34
C ASP A 32 -11.93 -2.19 8.00
N PRO A 33 -12.38 -3.41 7.64
CA PRO A 33 -13.18 -3.67 6.44
C PRO A 33 -14.56 -3.00 6.48
N THR A 34 -15.09 -2.72 7.67
CA THR A 34 -16.45 -2.21 7.88
C THR A 34 -16.54 -0.68 7.84
N THR A 35 -15.38 0.00 7.82
CA THR A 35 -15.34 1.47 7.76
C THR A 35 -16.00 2.01 6.50
N VAL A 36 -17.01 2.85 6.71
CA VAL A 36 -17.57 3.70 5.65
C VAL A 36 -16.56 4.81 5.35
N ARG A 37 -16.02 4.81 4.13
CA ARG A 37 -15.00 5.75 3.69
C ARG A 37 -15.63 6.89 2.91
N ASP A 38 -15.23 8.12 3.23
CA ASP A 38 -15.65 9.30 2.48
C ASP A 38 -15.04 9.26 1.06
N PRO A 39 -15.87 9.27 -0.02
CA PRO A 39 -15.37 9.20 -1.39
C PRO A 39 -14.43 10.33 -1.79
N GLU A 40 -14.61 11.54 -1.26
CA GLU A 40 -13.75 12.68 -1.58
C GLU A 40 -12.39 12.53 -0.91
N LEU A 41 -12.36 12.18 0.39
CA LEU A 41 -11.12 11.91 1.10
C LEU A 41 -10.35 10.73 0.50
N GLU A 42 -11.05 9.69 0.05
CA GLU A 42 -10.45 8.55 -0.66
C GLU A 42 -9.78 8.98 -1.97
N LYS A 43 -10.48 9.81 -2.76
CA LYS A 43 -9.96 10.32 -4.03
C LYS A 43 -8.73 11.19 -3.82
N GLU A 44 -8.76 12.10 -2.85
CA GLU A 44 -7.63 12.95 -2.49
C GLU A 44 -6.44 12.13 -1.97
N SER A 45 -6.69 11.19 -1.05
CA SER A 45 -5.66 10.33 -0.50
C SER A 45 -5.02 9.44 -1.57
N LYS A 46 -5.82 8.96 -2.52
CA LYS A 46 -5.32 8.22 -3.68
C LYS A 46 -4.42 9.08 -4.57
N HIS A 47 -4.81 10.33 -4.84
CA HIS A 47 -3.97 11.26 -5.58
C HIS A 47 -2.64 11.52 -4.86
N ASN A 48 -2.67 11.81 -3.56
CA ASN A 48 -1.46 12.02 -2.76
C ASN A 48 -0.57 10.76 -2.74
N LEU A 49 -1.15 9.56 -2.69
CA LEU A 49 -0.38 8.33 -2.74
C LEU A 49 0.28 8.11 -4.11
N GLU A 50 -0.38 8.49 -5.20
CA GLU A 50 0.22 8.48 -6.54
C GLU A 50 1.42 9.44 -6.63
N VAL A 51 1.30 10.63 -6.07
CA VAL A 51 2.41 11.59 -5.96
C VAL A 51 3.54 11.04 -5.08
N ALA A 52 3.21 10.44 -3.93
CA ALA A 52 4.18 9.80 -3.04
C ALA A 52 4.97 8.70 -3.75
N ARG A 53 4.29 7.82 -4.52
CA ARG A 53 4.96 6.80 -5.35
C ARG A 53 5.90 7.40 -6.37
N HIS A 54 5.49 8.47 -7.04
CA HIS A 54 6.31 9.15 -8.03
C HIS A 54 7.61 9.69 -7.38
N TYR A 55 7.49 10.34 -6.23
CA TYR A 55 8.64 10.83 -5.48
C TYR A 55 9.55 9.71 -4.98
N PHE A 56 8.96 8.63 -4.45
CA PHE A 56 9.69 7.49 -3.92
C PHE A 56 10.45 6.73 -5.02
N LYS A 57 9.77 6.29 -6.07
CA LYS A 57 10.33 5.39 -7.09
C LYS A 57 11.18 6.11 -8.13
N LEU A 58 10.65 7.19 -8.71
CA LEU A 58 11.26 7.81 -9.90
C LEU A 58 12.19 8.96 -9.54
N LYS A 59 11.77 9.84 -8.63
CA LYS A 59 12.57 11.01 -8.27
C LYS A 59 13.61 10.73 -7.19
N LYS A 60 13.41 9.66 -6.40
CA LYS A 60 14.19 9.38 -5.17
C LYS A 60 14.21 10.60 -4.24
N ALA A 61 13.08 11.31 -4.18
CA ALA A 61 12.85 12.49 -3.37
C ALA A 61 12.09 12.07 -2.11
N TYR A 62 12.78 11.37 -1.22
CA TYR A 62 12.19 10.68 -0.07
C TYR A 62 11.54 11.62 0.94
N ARG A 63 12.07 12.84 1.12
CA ARG A 63 11.43 13.84 2.00
C ARG A 63 10.09 14.29 1.42
N ALA A 64 10.00 14.46 0.11
CA ALA A 64 8.74 14.81 -0.56
C ALA A 64 7.73 13.64 -0.53
N ALA A 65 8.21 12.39 -0.63
CA ALA A 65 7.37 11.21 -0.47
C ALA A 65 6.77 11.13 0.94
N ILE A 66 7.59 11.34 1.99
CA ILE A 66 7.12 11.38 3.39
C ILE A 66 6.05 12.44 3.57
N GLY A 67 6.27 13.68 3.08
CA GLY A 67 5.26 14.75 3.25
C GLY A 67 3.90 14.37 2.69
N ARG A 68 3.84 13.72 1.52
CA ARG A 68 2.57 13.22 0.94
C ARG A 68 1.97 12.07 1.74
N CYS A 69 2.81 11.19 2.28
CA CYS A 69 2.34 10.11 3.14
C CYS A 69 1.77 10.66 4.46
N GLU A 70 2.42 11.65 5.07
CA GLU A 70 1.99 12.29 6.32
C GLU A 70 0.68 13.07 6.13
N GLU A 71 0.50 13.76 5.00
CA GLU A 71 -0.79 14.36 4.62
C GLU A 71 -1.93 13.33 4.65
N ILE A 72 -1.72 12.13 4.09
CA ILE A 72 -2.71 11.04 4.12
C ILE A 72 -2.90 10.49 5.53
N ILE A 73 -1.81 10.22 6.27
CA ILE A 73 -1.88 9.63 7.62
C ILE A 73 -2.63 10.55 8.58
N ALA A 74 -2.44 11.87 8.46
CA ALA A 74 -3.11 12.86 9.30
C ALA A 74 -4.55 13.14 8.85
N GLY A 75 -4.80 13.24 7.54
CA GLY A 75 -6.11 13.62 6.99
C GLY A 75 -7.09 12.47 6.80
N ASN A 76 -6.61 11.26 6.50
CA ASN A 76 -7.43 10.08 6.25
C ASN A 76 -6.72 8.79 6.75
N PRO A 77 -6.61 8.59 8.08
CA PRO A 77 -5.92 7.41 8.64
C PRO A 77 -6.58 6.06 8.30
N ASN A 78 -7.85 6.08 7.87
CA ASN A 78 -8.58 4.88 7.44
C ASN A 78 -8.57 4.67 5.92
N PHE A 79 -7.71 5.42 5.22
CA PHE A 79 -7.56 5.35 3.78
C PHE A 79 -7.40 3.91 3.32
N ALA A 80 -8.05 3.58 2.21
CA ALA A 80 -8.08 2.21 1.74
C ALA A 80 -6.70 1.61 1.43
N ARG A 81 -5.62 2.41 1.34
CA ARG A 81 -4.26 1.91 1.06
C ARG A 81 -3.25 2.44 2.04
N ILE A 82 -3.68 2.70 3.26
CA ILE A 82 -2.83 3.26 4.31
C ILE A 82 -1.64 2.32 4.65
N ASP A 83 -1.77 1.01 4.44
CA ASP A 83 -0.67 0.05 4.57
C ASP A 83 0.50 0.38 3.63
N GLU A 84 0.21 0.70 2.36
CA GLU A 84 1.21 1.16 1.40
C GLU A 84 1.78 2.54 1.77
N VAL A 85 0.94 3.43 2.29
CA VAL A 85 1.36 4.76 2.76
C VAL A 85 2.40 4.61 3.87
N LEU A 86 2.10 3.79 4.88
CA LEU A 86 3.01 3.47 5.99
C LEU A 86 4.30 2.83 5.47
N TYR A 87 4.20 1.92 4.50
CA TYR A 87 5.40 1.30 3.92
C TYR A 87 6.31 2.32 3.24
N ILE A 88 5.74 3.20 2.39
CA ILE A 88 6.50 4.23 1.67
C ILE A 88 7.10 5.24 2.64
N ALA A 89 6.35 5.66 3.67
CA ALA A 89 6.85 6.56 4.70
C ALA A 89 8.06 5.94 5.43
N GLY A 90 7.94 4.71 5.91
CA GLY A 90 9.03 4.02 6.61
C GLY A 90 10.27 3.81 5.74
N ALA A 91 10.09 3.36 4.49
CA ALA A 91 11.20 3.17 3.56
C ALA A 91 11.89 4.50 3.21
N SER A 92 11.12 5.56 3.02
CA SER A 92 11.65 6.89 2.74
C SER A 92 12.47 7.42 3.91
N SER A 93 11.98 7.26 5.15
CA SER A 93 12.71 7.66 6.35
C SER A 93 14.02 6.88 6.50
N LEU A 94 13.98 5.54 6.32
CA LEU A 94 15.19 4.73 6.36
C LEU A 94 16.20 5.17 5.29
N TYR A 95 15.75 5.41 4.06
CA TYR A 95 16.63 5.83 2.97
C TYR A 95 17.27 7.20 3.22
N LEU A 96 16.53 8.15 3.79
CA LEU A 96 17.10 9.43 4.23
C LEU A 96 18.14 9.26 5.33
N SER A 97 17.91 8.36 6.30
CA SER A 97 18.90 8.10 7.37
C SER A 97 20.22 7.56 6.82
N GLN A 98 20.18 6.91 5.66
CA GLN A 98 21.32 6.37 4.93
C GLN A 98 21.92 7.37 3.93
N ASN A 99 21.51 8.64 3.96
CA ASN A 99 21.88 9.68 2.99
C ASN A 99 21.62 9.26 1.52
N ARG A 100 20.58 8.46 1.28
CA ARG A 100 20.18 8.05 -0.07
C ARG A 100 19.21 9.06 -0.67
N GLY A 101 19.16 9.07 -2.00
CA GLY A 101 18.20 9.87 -2.76
C GLY A 101 18.77 11.21 -3.21
N LYS A 102 17.89 12.13 -3.62
CA LYS A 102 18.27 13.44 -4.16
C LYS A 102 18.06 14.60 -3.18
N GLN A 103 17.68 14.30 -1.95
CA GLN A 103 17.38 15.29 -0.92
C GLN A 103 18.20 14.97 0.33
N ALA A 104 18.82 15.99 0.91
CA ALA A 104 19.50 15.84 2.19
C ALA A 104 18.48 15.60 3.32
N PRO A 105 18.81 14.78 4.33
CA PRO A 105 17.97 14.67 5.52
C PRO A 105 17.92 16.01 6.27
N THR A 106 16.76 16.34 6.82
CA THR A 106 16.58 17.51 7.73
C THR A 106 16.66 17.11 9.20
N LEU A 107 16.48 15.82 9.48
CA LEU A 107 16.53 15.23 10.81
C LEU A 107 17.78 14.36 10.97
N ALA A 108 18.19 14.12 12.21
CA ALA A 108 19.28 13.20 12.50
C ALA A 108 18.94 11.77 12.03
N ALA A 109 19.97 11.02 11.62
CA ALA A 109 19.79 9.65 11.12
C ALA A 109 19.07 8.74 12.12
N ASP A 110 19.35 8.87 13.41
CA ASP A 110 18.69 8.08 14.46
C ASP A 110 17.20 8.37 14.55
N LYS A 111 16.80 9.64 14.40
CA LYS A 111 15.38 10.01 14.40
C LYS A 111 14.67 9.44 13.16
N LEU A 112 15.31 9.52 12.00
CA LEU A 112 14.76 8.94 10.76
C LEU A 112 14.63 7.42 10.82
N ARG A 113 15.58 6.73 11.48
CA ARG A 113 15.48 5.29 11.75
C ARG A 113 14.34 4.99 12.72
N ASP A 114 14.15 5.83 13.74
CA ASP A 114 13.05 5.71 14.70
C ASP A 114 11.68 5.92 14.05
N ASP A 115 11.56 6.89 13.14
CA ASP A 115 10.35 7.13 12.34
C ASP A 115 10.06 5.96 11.40
N ALA A 116 11.10 5.38 10.78
CA ALA A 116 10.95 4.19 9.96
C ALA A 116 10.37 3.02 10.76
N ARG A 117 10.87 2.81 11.98
CA ARG A 117 10.34 1.80 12.90
C ARG A 117 8.90 2.09 13.29
N GLU A 118 8.54 3.34 13.50
CA GLU A 118 7.17 3.75 13.85
C GLU A 118 6.17 3.31 12.76
N TYR A 119 6.41 3.75 11.52
CA TYR A 119 5.53 3.47 10.41
C TYR A 119 5.39 1.97 10.11
N TRP A 120 6.51 1.24 10.13
CA TRP A 120 6.48 -0.20 9.88
C TRP A 120 5.93 -1.01 11.05
N SER A 121 6.13 -0.57 12.30
CA SER A 121 5.49 -1.24 13.44
C SER A 121 3.98 -1.12 13.34
N ARG A 122 3.48 0.06 12.99
CA ARG A 122 2.06 0.28 12.74
C ARG A 122 1.54 -0.60 11.60
N LEU A 123 2.26 -0.66 10.47
CA LEU A 123 1.93 -1.52 9.34
C LEU A 123 1.79 -3.00 9.76
N VAL A 124 2.81 -3.55 10.42
CA VAL A 124 2.83 -4.97 10.83
C VAL A 124 1.72 -5.26 11.85
N ASN A 125 1.45 -4.32 12.75
CA ASN A 125 0.47 -4.48 13.81
C ASN A 125 -0.98 -4.36 13.36
N GLU A 126 -1.26 -3.47 12.41
CA GLU A 126 -2.63 -3.13 11.98
C GLU A 126 -3.04 -3.87 10.70
N PHE A 127 -2.08 -4.34 9.89
CA PHE A 127 -2.36 -4.91 8.56
C PHE A 127 -1.76 -6.31 8.37
N PRO A 128 -2.34 -7.34 9.02
CA PRO A 128 -1.81 -8.71 8.95
C PRO A 128 -1.77 -9.31 7.55
N ASN A 129 -2.64 -8.85 6.66
CA ASN A 129 -2.77 -9.36 5.29
C ASN A 129 -2.18 -8.40 4.24
N SER A 130 -1.32 -7.45 4.64
CA SER A 130 -0.70 -6.51 3.70
C SER A 130 0.43 -7.16 2.89
N ASP A 131 0.47 -6.86 1.59
CA ASP A 131 1.56 -7.25 0.68
C ASP A 131 2.93 -6.62 1.06
N PHE A 132 2.91 -5.67 2.00
CA PHE A 132 4.10 -4.98 2.50
C PHE A 132 4.60 -5.52 3.84
N ARG A 133 3.80 -6.38 4.50
CA ARG A 133 4.07 -6.83 5.87
C ARG A 133 5.42 -7.52 6.03
N GLU A 134 5.68 -8.55 5.23
CA GLU A 134 6.92 -9.33 5.34
C GLU A 134 8.16 -8.44 5.13
N ARG A 135 8.11 -7.53 4.15
CA ARG A 135 9.20 -6.57 3.93
C ARG A 135 9.38 -5.63 5.10
N ALA A 136 8.29 -5.09 5.66
CA ALA A 136 8.34 -4.24 6.84
C ALA A 136 8.93 -4.98 8.06
N GLU A 137 8.55 -6.25 8.28
CA GLU A 137 9.11 -7.09 9.34
C GLU A 137 10.61 -7.34 9.17
N ASN A 138 11.06 -7.58 7.94
CA ASN A 138 12.48 -7.75 7.63
C ASN A 138 13.29 -6.48 7.95
N GLU A 139 12.80 -5.32 7.52
CA GLU A 139 13.45 -4.05 7.80
C GLU A 139 13.45 -3.74 9.31
N LEU A 140 12.34 -3.97 10.00
CA LEU A 140 12.25 -3.81 11.46
C LEU A 140 13.29 -4.64 12.21
N ARG A 141 13.53 -5.89 11.80
CA ARG A 141 14.58 -6.74 12.41
C ARG A 141 15.95 -6.07 12.36
N SER A 142 16.26 -5.37 11.28
CA SER A 142 17.53 -4.62 11.14
C SER A 142 17.58 -3.32 11.96
N LEU A 143 16.43 -2.83 12.41
CA LEU A 143 16.29 -1.56 13.16
C LEU A 143 16.03 -1.77 14.66
N GLY A 144 16.10 -2.99 15.17
CA GLY A 144 15.85 -3.29 16.59
C GLY A 144 14.43 -3.76 16.91
N GLY A 145 13.71 -4.22 15.89
CA GLY A 145 12.41 -4.88 16.01
C GLY A 145 11.23 -3.92 16.14
N LEU A 146 10.04 -4.53 16.33
CA LEU A 146 8.77 -3.83 16.55
C LEU A 146 8.87 -2.87 17.73
N LYS A 147 8.30 -1.67 17.56
CA LYS A 147 8.01 -0.80 18.69
C LYS A 147 6.80 -1.35 19.47
N PRO A 148 6.79 -1.22 20.81
CA PRO A 148 5.59 -1.47 21.60
C PRO A 148 4.43 -0.64 21.04
N LYS A 149 3.21 -1.19 21.05
CA LYS A 149 2.02 -0.38 20.74
C LYS A 149 1.90 0.66 21.84
N ASP A 150 2.16 1.92 21.54
CA ASP A 150 1.87 3.01 22.47
C ASP A 150 0.36 3.00 22.75
N GLN A 151 -0.02 2.83 24.02
CA GLN A 151 -1.41 2.80 24.51
C GLN A 151 -2.07 4.20 24.48
N LYS A 152 -1.80 5.03 23.46
CA LYS A 152 -2.30 6.41 23.36
C LYS A 152 -3.33 6.54 22.24
N ALA A 153 -4.51 5.93 22.45
CA ALA A 153 -5.73 6.30 21.72
C ALA A 153 -7.05 6.01 22.48
N GLU A 154 -7.04 5.75 23.79
CA GLU A 154 -8.28 5.56 24.60
C GLU A 154 -8.44 6.58 25.74
N GLY A 155 -7.57 7.59 25.83
CA GLY A 155 -7.56 8.56 26.94
C GLY A 155 -8.27 9.89 26.71
N ALA A 156 -8.94 10.11 25.57
CA ALA A 156 -9.58 11.40 25.25
C ALA A 156 -11.09 11.26 25.06
N LYS A 157 -11.76 10.71 26.08
CA LYS A 157 -13.17 11.00 26.37
C LYS A 157 -13.28 11.22 27.88
N GLN A 158 -13.09 12.47 28.30
CA GLN A 158 -13.66 13.01 29.53
C GLN A 158 -14.55 14.17 29.13
#